data_AF-A0A7W7U350-F1
#
_entry.id   AF-A0A7W7U350-F1
#
_cell.length_a   1.000
_cell.length_b   1.000
_cell.length_c   1.000
_cell.angle_alpha   90.00
_cell.angle_beta   90.00
_cell.angle_gamma   90.00
#
_symmetry.space_group_name_H-M   'P 1'
#
loop_
_entity.id
_entity.type
_entity.pdbx_description
1 polymer ?
#
loop_
_entity_poly.entity_id
_entity_poly.type
_entity_poly.pdbx_seq_one_letter_code
_entity_poly.pdbx_strand_id
1 'polypeptide(L)'
;MTEHGPTPDPTVPQTELDEDGLRRLLAGLTAVREGDLSVRLPDTGGGILGEIAGVYNDMVGHLSLVTSEVTRVADEVGAQGLLGSRIRQPRSRGV
;
A
#
# COMPACT_ATOMS: atom_id res chain seq x y z
N MET A 1 47.91 14.54 -22.84
CA MET A 1 46.53 14.61 -23.35
C MET A 1 45.67 13.89 -22.32
N THR A 2 45.12 14.64 -21.37
CA THR A 2 44.24 14.09 -20.33
C THR A 2 42.89 14.75 -20.57
N GLU A 3 41.93 13.97 -21.03
CA GLU A 3 40.56 14.38 -21.31
C GLU A 3 39.93 14.81 -19.97
N HIS A 4 39.95 16.11 -19.67
CA HIS A 4 39.18 16.68 -18.57
C HIS A 4 37.72 16.69 -19.04
N GLY A 5 36.96 15.67 -18.64
CA GLY A 5 35.51 15.64 -18.86
C GLY A 5 34.86 16.93 -18.33
N PRO A 6 33.75 17.38 -18.94
CA PRO A 6 33.12 18.64 -18.55
C PRO A 6 32.77 18.62 -17.06
N THR A 7 33.26 19.62 -16.34
CA THR A 7 32.92 19.86 -14.94
C THR A 7 31.41 20.13 -14.87
N PRO A 8 30.61 19.42 -14.06
CA PRO A 8 29.18 19.65 -13.97
C PRO A 8 28.91 21.05 -13.41
N ASP A 9 28.05 21.80 -14.09
CA ASP A 9 27.64 23.16 -13.72
C ASP A 9 26.75 23.12 -12.46
N PRO A 10 27.08 23.84 -11.38
CA PRO A 10 26.33 23.84 -10.12
C PRO A 10 24.99 24.61 -10.18
N THR A 11 24.61 25.16 -11.34
CA THR A 11 23.47 26.08 -11.48
C THR A 11 22.28 25.48 -12.21
N VAL A 12 22.33 24.21 -12.63
CA VAL A 12 21.15 23.53 -13.16
C VAL A 12 20.26 23.20 -11.96
N PRO A 13 19.04 23.76 -11.83
CA PRO A 13 18.09 23.24 -10.86
C PRO A 13 17.83 21.80 -11.26
N GLN A 14 18.44 20.88 -10.52
CA GLN A 14 18.31 19.47 -10.77
C GLN A 14 16.83 19.15 -10.64
N THR A 15 16.18 18.93 -11.79
CA THR A 15 14.85 18.32 -11.84
C THR A 15 15.07 16.84 -11.53
N GLU A 16 15.66 16.55 -10.37
CA GLU A 16 16.27 15.27 -10.10
C GLU A 16 15.21 14.32 -9.61
N LEU A 17 15.06 13.22 -10.32
CA LEU A 17 14.65 11.99 -9.70
C LEU A 17 15.73 11.65 -8.64
N ASP A 18 15.60 12.21 -7.43
CA ASP A 18 16.54 11.97 -6.34
C ASP A 18 16.64 10.46 -6.08
N GLU A 19 17.86 9.92 -6.06
CA GLU A 19 18.11 8.50 -5.81
C GLU A 19 17.50 8.06 -4.46
N ASP A 20 17.53 8.94 -3.46
CA ASP A 20 16.91 8.72 -2.15
C ASP A 20 15.38 8.68 -2.24
N GLY A 21 14.79 9.41 -3.17
CA GLY A 21 13.38 9.30 -3.52
C GLY A 21 13.00 7.92 -4.04
N LEU A 22 13.76 7.45 -5.03
CA LEU A 22 13.54 6.14 -5.64
C LEU A 22 13.78 4.99 -4.64
N ARG A 23 14.77 5.12 -3.75
CA ARG A 23 15.00 4.17 -2.65
C ARG A 23 13.81 4.10 -1.69
N ARG A 24 13.25 5.25 -1.30
CA ARG A 24 12.05 5.32 -0.45
C ARG A 24 10.85 4.66 -1.14
N LEU A 25 10.63 4.94 -2.42
CA LEU A 25 9.58 4.30 -3.20
C LEU A 25 9.75 2.77 -3.25
N LEU A 26 10.96 2.28 -3.51
CA LEU A 26 11.24 0.84 -3.55
C LEU A 26 10.95 0.17 -2.20
N ALA A 27 11.34 0.81 -1.09
CA ALA A 27 11.05 0.33 0.25
C ALA A 27 9.53 0.27 0.51
N GLY A 28 8.80 1.32 0.12
CA GLY A 28 7.34 1.36 0.22
C GLY A 28 6.65 0.27 -0.61
N LEU A 29 7.08 0.04 -1.85
CA LEU A 29 6.54 -1.04 -2.69
C LEU A 29 6.84 -2.43 -2.11
N THR A 30 8.01 -2.59 -1.50
CA THR A 30 8.38 -3.83 -0.82
C THR A 30 7.51 -4.07 0.41
N ALA A 31 7.26 -3.04 1.23
CA ALA A 31 6.35 -3.13 2.38
C ALA A 31 4.94 -3.55 1.97
N VAL A 32 4.38 -2.94 0.92
CA VAL A 32 3.07 -3.29 0.37
C VAL A 32 3.04 -4.73 -0.14
N ARG A 33 4.11 -5.18 -0.81
CA ARG A 33 4.24 -6.58 -1.26
C ARG A 33 4.22 -7.57 -0.09
N GLU A 34 4.80 -7.21 1.06
CA GLU A 34 4.78 -8.02 2.29
C GLU A 34 3.49 -7.83 3.11
N GLY A 35 2.55 -7.00 2.64
CA GLY A 35 1.26 -6.76 3.30
C GLY A 35 1.27 -5.67 4.37
N ASP A 36 2.38 -4.95 4.54
CA ASP A 36 2.46 -3.80 5.43
C ASP A 36 1.95 -2.54 4.73
N LEU A 37 0.70 -2.17 5.04
CA LEU A 37 0.03 -0.97 4.54
C LEU A 37 0.16 0.23 5.50
N SER A 38 1.00 0.14 6.52
CA SER A 38 1.26 1.26 7.44
C SER A 38 2.29 2.25 6.90
N VAL A 39 3.13 1.82 5.96
CA VAL A 39 4.22 2.62 5.38
C VAL A 39 3.66 3.69 4.44
N ARG A 40 4.10 4.94 4.64
CA ARG A 40 3.75 6.11 3.83
C ARG A 40 5.00 6.77 3.27
N LEU A 41 4.89 7.30 2.06
CA LEU A 41 5.94 8.11 1.45
C LEU A 41 5.81 9.57 1.90
N PRO A 42 6.94 10.28 2.14
CA PRO A 42 6.92 11.68 2.53
C PRO A 42 6.41 12.56 1.37
N ASP A 43 5.60 13.56 1.69
CA ASP A 43 5.23 14.59 0.73
C ASP A 43 6.42 15.54 0.54
N THR A 44 7.14 15.35 -0.57
CA THR A 44 8.30 16.18 -0.93
C THR A 44 7.91 17.53 -1.55
N GLY A 45 6.61 17.88 -1.62
CA GLY A 45 6.12 19.20 -2.00
C GLY A 45 6.32 19.64 -3.46
N GLY A 46 7.01 18.85 -4.30
CA GLY A 46 7.20 19.17 -5.72
C GLY A 46 7.84 18.05 -6.56
N GLY A 47 7.64 18.13 -7.87
CA GLY A 47 8.18 17.20 -8.87
C GLY A 47 7.47 15.84 -8.93
N ILE A 48 7.86 15.03 -9.92
CA ILE A 48 7.24 13.73 -10.20
C ILE A 48 7.27 12.77 -9.00
N LEU A 49 8.31 12.85 -8.16
CA LEU A 49 8.41 12.01 -6.98
C LEU A 49 7.34 12.36 -5.92
N GLY A 50 7.00 13.63 -5.77
CA GLY A 50 5.88 14.06 -4.92
C GLY A 50 4.54 13.56 -5.45
N GLU A 51 4.32 13.64 -6.76
CA GLU A 51 3.11 13.08 -7.40
C GLU A 51 3.01 11.57 -7.19
N ILE A 52 4.11 10.83 -7.38
CA ILE A 52 4.17 9.38 -7.11
C ILE A 52 3.89 9.10 -5.63
N ALA A 53 4.45 9.88 -4.70
CA ALA A 53 4.22 9.72 -3.27
C ALA A 53 2.74 9.90 -2.90
N GLY A 54 2.08 10.91 -3.47
CA GLY A 54 0.64 11.13 -3.33
C GLY A 54 -0.17 9.93 -3.81
N VAL A 55 0.04 9.51 -5.07
CA VAL A 55 -0.68 8.37 -5.66
C VAL A 55 -0.44 7.06 -4.89
N TYR A 56 0.80 6.81 -4.47
CA TYR A 56 1.15 5.66 -3.64
C TYR A 56 0.40 5.69 -2.29
N ASN A 57 0.41 6.82 -1.60
CA ASN A 57 -0.25 6.97 -0.30
C ASN A 57 -1.77 6.78 -0.41
N ASP A 58 -2.39 7.27 -1.48
CA ASP A 58 -3.81 7.07 -1.75
C ASP A 58 -4.13 5.59 -2.01
N MET A 59 -3.31 4.92 -2.83
CA MET A 59 -3.44 3.48 -3.09
C MET A 59 -3.32 2.66 -1.80
N VAL A 60 -2.33 2.94 -0.97
CA VAL A 60 -2.16 2.28 0.35
C VAL A 60 -3.36 2.53 1.26
N GLY A 61 -3.89 3.75 1.27
CA GLY A 61 -5.12 4.09 2.00
C GLY A 61 -6.32 3.27 1.54
N HIS A 62 -6.53 3.16 0.23
CA HIS A 62 -7.61 2.36 -0.35
C HIS A 62 -7.48 0.87 0.02
N LEU A 63 -6.28 0.32 -0.13
CA LEU A 63 -6.01 -1.08 0.24
C LEU A 63 -6.30 -1.34 1.72
N SER A 64 -5.93 -0.41 2.62
CA SER A 64 -6.19 -0.53 4.06
C SER A 64 -7.69 -0.56 4.40
N LEU A 65 -8.49 0.25 3.70
CA LEU A 65 -9.96 0.22 3.84
C LEU A 65 -10.54 -1.10 3.37
N VAL A 66 -10.11 -1.58 2.19
CA VAL A 66 -10.56 -2.87 1.65
C VAL A 66 -10.20 -4.01 2.58
N THR A 67 -8.98 -4.04 3.13
CA THR A 67 -8.57 -5.08 4.09
C THR A 67 -9.43 -5.08 5.35
N SER A 68 -9.80 -3.90 5.84
CA SER A 68 -10.65 -3.77 7.03
C SER A 68 -12.06 -4.31 6.77
N GLU A 69 -12.64 -4.02 5.60
CA GLU A 69 -13.93 -4.57 5.21
C GLU A 69 -13.90 -6.08 5.00
N VAL A 70 -12.83 -6.62 4.41
CA VAL A 70 -12.68 -8.08 4.26
C VAL A 70 -12.62 -8.76 5.62
N THR A 71 -11.90 -8.21 6.61
CA THR A 71 -11.90 -8.75 7.98
C THR A 71 -13.27 -8.69 8.62
N ARG A 72 -14.01 -7.58 8.45
CA ARG A 72 -15.37 -7.44 8.98
C ARG A 72 -16.33 -8.45 8.36
N VAL A 73 -16.29 -8.61 7.03
CA VAL A 73 -17.13 -9.58 6.31
C VAL A 73 -16.77 -11.02 6.70
N ALA A 74 -15.49 -11.33 6.89
CA ALA A 74 -15.06 -12.64 7.35
C ALA A 74 -15.60 -12.97 8.75
N ASP A 75 -15.62 -12.01 9.67
CA ASP A 75 -16.20 -12.18 11.01
C ASP A 75 -17.72 -12.39 10.96
N GLU A 76 -18.42 -11.55 10.19
CA GLU A 76 -19.87 -11.64 10.02
C GLU A 76 -20.31 -12.98 9.39
N VAL A 77 -19.62 -13.42 8.33
CA VAL A 77 -19.87 -14.72 7.69
C VAL A 77 -19.46 -15.87 8.59
N GLY A 78 -18.39 -15.73 9.38
CA GLY A 78 -17.98 -16.72 10.38
C GLY A 78 -19.06 -16.94 11.45
N ALA A 79 -19.61 -15.84 11.99
CA ALA A 79 -20.72 -15.88 12.94
C ALA A 79 -21.98 -16.51 12.31
N GLN A 80 -22.33 -16.12 11.07
CA GLN A 80 -23.48 -16.70 10.35
C GLN A 80 -23.28 -18.19 10.03
N GLY A 81 -22.07 -18.64 9.69
CA GLY A 81 -21.74 -20.05 9.46
C GLY A 81 -21.89 -20.90 10.73
N LEU A 82 -21.46 -20.37 11.88
CA LEU A 82 -21.67 -20.99 13.20
C LEU A 82 -23.15 -21.07 13.60
N LEU A 83 -23.99 -20.14 13.14
CA LEU A 83 -25.44 -20.14 13.36
C LEU A 83 -26.16 -21.09 12.40
N GLY A 84 -25.84 -21.05 11.10
CA GLY A 84 -26.43 -21.91 10.07
C GLY A 84 -26.13 -23.40 10.28
N SER A 85 -24.96 -23.74 10.84
CA SER A 85 -24.62 -25.11 11.24
C SER A 85 -25.47 -25.63 12.41
N ARG A 86 -25.89 -24.75 13.33
CA ARG A 86 -26.72 -25.14 14.49
C ARG A 86 -28.23 -25.20 14.21
N ILE A 87 -28.70 -24.63 13.10
CA ILE A 87 -30.14 -24.58 12.78
C ILE A 87 -30.62 -25.71 11.85
N ARG A 88 -29.72 -26.52 11.27
CA ARG A 88 -30.11 -27.77 10.56
C ARG A 88 -30.31 -28.95 11.51
N GLN A 89 -31.23 -28.84 12.45
CA GLN A 89 -31.94 -30.02 12.98
C GLN A 89 -33.43 -29.68 13.09
N PRO A 90 -34.26 -29.96 12.06
CA PRO A 90 -35.66 -30.24 12.33
C PRO A 90 -35.66 -31.49 13.21
N ARG A 91 -35.97 -31.31 14.49
CA ARG A 91 -36.27 -32.42 15.39
C ARG A 91 -37.56 -33.07 14.88
N SER A 92 -37.43 -34.11 14.06
CA SER A 92 -38.50 -35.09 13.85
C SER A 92 -38.68 -35.86 15.15
N ARG A 93 -39.55 -35.32 16.01
CA ARG A 93 -40.14 -36.02 17.15
C ARG A 93 -41.23 -36.92 16.59
N GLY A 94 -41.08 -38.22 16.85
CA GLY A 94 -41.91 -39.25 16.26
C GLY A 94 -43.38 -39.23 16.67
N VAL A 95 -44.15 -39.99 15.90
CA VAL A 95 -45.33 -40.79 16.25
C VAL A 95 -45.49 -41.84 15.15
#